data_AF-A0A1Y2EMW6-F1
#
_entry.id   AF-A0A1Y2EMW6-F1
#
_cell.length_a   1.000
_cell.length_b   1.000
_cell.length_c   1.000
_cell.angle_alpha   90.00
_cell.angle_beta   90.00
_cell.angle_gamma   90.00
#
_symmetry.space_group_name_H-M   'P 1'
#
loop_
_entity.id
_entity.type
_entity.pdbx_description
1 polymer ?
#
loop_
_entity_poly.entity_id
_entity_poly.type
_entity_poly.pdbx_seq_one_letter_code
_entity_poly.pdbx_strand_id
1 'polypeptide(L)'
;MAQLFVTKHKDTEVAASHAANANDPQHPLIDFSAYLDGESLLQEDLVLWYNLGMHHVPHTGDLPNTVQTTAQSAIIFSPHNYLLGDPSRQTKQMIRLDYNSSADNIVSTAHTFGSHQASGSINLTALQTDFYAYSGDVNVRKFPYTPLEPYNQTVAELSNLSPATIALPTPPSSTPPST
;
A
#
# COMPACT_ATOMS: atom_id res chain seq x y z
N MET A 1 6.67 21.24 15.54
CA MET A 1 7.15 20.39 14.43
C MET A 1 6.33 20.73 13.21
N ALA A 2 6.95 20.92 12.04
CA ALA A 2 6.20 21.17 10.81
C ALA A 2 5.57 19.87 10.29
N GLN A 3 4.42 19.99 9.63
CA GLN A 3 3.67 18.84 9.09
C GLN A 3 4.14 18.43 7.69
N LEU A 4 4.78 19.35 6.97
CA LEU A 4 5.27 19.19 5.61
C LEU A 4 6.60 19.95 5.48
N PHE A 5 7.57 19.34 4.80
CA PHE A 5 8.75 20.01 4.26
C PHE A 5 8.82 19.78 2.75
N VAL A 6 9.43 20.72 2.03
CA VAL A 6 9.65 20.63 0.59
C VAL A 6 11.13 20.90 0.33
N THR A 7 11.79 20.00 -0.38
CA THR A 7 13.20 20.14 -0.79
C THR A 7 13.32 19.97 -2.29
N LYS A 8 14.43 20.44 -2.86
CA LYS A 8 14.83 20.08 -4.23
C LYS A 8 15.29 18.62 -4.24
N HIS A 9 14.96 17.88 -5.30
CA HIS A 9 15.41 16.50 -5.46
C HIS A 9 16.94 16.42 -5.65
N LYS A 10 17.60 15.52 -4.91
CA LYS A 10 19.01 15.16 -5.07
C LYS A 10 19.20 13.66 -4.87
N ASP A 11 20.00 13.03 -5.72
CA ASP A 11 20.33 11.59 -5.61
C ASP A 11 21.07 11.25 -4.30
N THR A 12 21.63 12.25 -3.62
CA THR A 12 22.30 12.11 -2.31
C THR A 12 21.33 12.18 -1.13
N GLU A 13 20.07 12.57 -1.33
CA GLU A 13 19.07 12.85 -0.28
C GLU A 13 17.88 11.86 -0.34
N VAL A 14 18.17 10.56 -0.54
CA VAL A 14 17.16 9.52 -0.81
C VAL A 14 16.22 9.19 0.36
N ALA A 15 16.59 9.54 1.59
CA ALA A 15 15.82 9.24 2.80
C ALA A 15 15.96 10.36 3.83
N ALA A 16 14.94 10.52 4.68
CA ALA A 16 14.94 11.50 5.77
C ALA A 16 15.54 10.98 7.08
N SER A 17 15.92 9.71 7.14
CA SER A 17 16.52 9.08 8.34
C SER A 17 17.27 7.81 7.96
N HIS A 18 18.14 7.35 8.84
CA HIS A 18 18.84 6.08 8.75
C HIS A 18 18.51 5.20 9.96
N ALA A 19 18.47 3.87 9.79
CA ALA A 19 18.15 2.93 10.88
C ALA A 19 19.09 3.06 12.09
N ALA A 20 20.35 3.45 11.85
CA ALA A 20 21.36 3.67 12.88
C ALA A 20 21.36 5.08 13.49
N ASN A 21 20.50 6.01 13.05
CA ASN A 21 20.42 7.37 13.64
C ASN A 21 20.10 7.33 15.14
N ALA A 22 19.37 6.32 15.60
CA ALA A 22 19.05 6.16 17.02
C ALA A 22 20.28 5.86 17.90
N ASN A 23 21.39 5.38 17.30
CA ASN A 23 22.59 5.01 18.06
C ASN A 23 23.45 6.23 18.43
N ASP A 24 23.44 7.29 17.60
CA ASP A 24 24.01 8.60 17.93
C ASP A 24 23.10 9.71 17.38
N PRO A 25 22.10 10.12 18.17
CA PRO A 25 21.17 11.18 17.75
C PRO A 25 21.80 12.57 17.65
N GLN A 26 22.99 12.79 18.23
CA GLN A 26 23.69 14.07 18.15
C GLN A 26 24.47 14.22 16.84
N HIS A 27 24.94 13.11 16.29
CA HIS A 27 25.63 13.04 14.99
C HIS A 27 25.02 11.93 14.13
N PRO A 28 23.75 12.08 13.69
CA PRO A 28 23.09 11.06 12.91
C PRO A 28 23.77 10.86 11.54
N LEU A 29 23.69 9.64 10.99
CA LEU A 29 24.20 9.35 9.64
C LEU A 29 23.43 10.12 8.56
N ILE A 30 22.13 10.34 8.79
CA ILE A 30 21.30 11.22 7.96
C ILE A 30 20.72 12.30 8.86
N ASP A 31 21.15 13.55 8.66
CA ASP A 31 20.59 14.74 9.28
C ASP A 31 19.64 15.43 8.28
N PHE A 32 18.33 15.25 8.47
CA PHE A 32 17.32 15.85 7.61
C PHE A 32 17.37 17.39 7.61
N SER A 33 17.88 18.02 8.68
CA SER A 33 17.95 19.49 8.73
C SER A 33 18.93 20.05 7.71
N ALA A 34 19.93 19.26 7.31
CA ALA A 34 20.91 19.63 6.28
C ALA A 34 20.27 19.77 4.88
N TYR A 35 19.09 19.18 4.64
CA TYR A 35 18.39 19.30 3.35
C TYR A 35 17.66 20.66 3.23
N LEU A 36 17.52 21.39 4.33
CA LEU A 36 16.85 22.70 4.39
C LEU A 36 17.90 23.82 4.29
N ASP A 37 18.65 23.82 3.19
CA ASP A 37 19.84 24.66 2.95
C ASP A 37 19.54 25.99 2.24
N GLY A 38 18.27 26.28 1.95
CA GLY A 38 17.84 27.54 1.33
C GLY A 38 17.93 27.55 -0.19
N GLU A 39 18.08 26.39 -0.84
CA GLU A 39 17.99 26.27 -2.29
C GLU A 39 16.66 26.79 -2.87
N SER A 40 16.73 27.31 -4.10
CA SER A 40 15.53 27.69 -4.84
C SER A 40 14.67 26.46 -5.16
N LEU A 41 13.37 26.57 -4.94
CA LEU A 41 12.37 25.56 -5.29
C LEU A 41 11.52 25.94 -6.52
N LEU A 42 11.83 27.09 -7.14
CA LEU A 42 11.04 27.60 -8.26
C LEU A 42 11.32 26.80 -9.54
N GLN A 43 10.31 26.07 -10.02
CA GLN A 43 10.37 25.25 -11.26
C GLN A 43 11.47 24.18 -11.23
N GLU A 44 11.72 23.61 -10.05
CA GLU A 44 12.66 22.52 -9.86
C GLU A 44 11.93 21.18 -9.71
N ASP A 45 12.69 20.09 -9.72
CA ASP A 45 12.21 18.79 -9.25
C ASP A 45 12.13 18.80 -7.71
N LEU A 46 10.96 18.47 -7.17
CA LEU A 46 10.64 18.67 -5.76
C LEU A 46 10.32 17.36 -5.07
N VAL A 47 10.78 17.24 -3.83
CA VAL A 47 10.40 16.15 -2.92
C VAL A 47 9.57 16.73 -1.78
N LEU A 48 8.42 16.11 -1.51
CA LEU A 48 7.52 16.49 -0.43
C LEU A 48 7.64 15.46 0.72
N TRP A 49 8.01 15.94 1.89
CA TRP A 49 8.21 15.14 3.10
C TRP A 49 7.05 15.37 4.08
N TYR A 50 6.16 14.38 4.21
CA TYR A 50 4.97 14.48 5.05
C TYR A 50 5.14 13.77 6.39
N ASN A 51 4.67 14.41 7.46
CA ASN A 51 4.49 13.76 8.75
C ASN A 51 3.03 13.35 8.94
N LEU A 52 2.78 12.04 9.09
CA LEU A 52 1.53 11.52 9.65
C LEU A 52 1.77 11.13 11.10
N GLY A 53 0.84 11.48 11.98
CA GLY A 53 1.01 11.21 13.42
C GLY A 53 -0.26 11.47 14.21
N MET A 54 -0.18 11.14 15.50
CA MET A 54 -1.25 11.37 16.46
C MET A 54 -0.69 11.80 17.82
N HIS A 55 -1.42 12.64 18.54
CA HIS A 55 -1.20 12.81 19.97
C HIS A 55 -2.03 11.75 20.69
N HIS A 56 -1.37 10.67 21.12
CA HIS A 56 -2.03 9.57 21.79
C HIS A 56 -1.99 9.76 23.31
N VAL A 57 -3.14 10.04 23.92
CA VAL A 57 -3.36 10.00 25.38
C VAL A 57 -4.26 8.80 25.67
N PRO A 58 -3.70 7.62 26.02
CA PRO A 58 -4.46 6.40 26.17
C PRO A 58 -5.55 6.51 27.25
N HIS A 59 -6.67 5.82 27.04
CA HIS A 59 -7.77 5.73 28.00
C HIS A 59 -8.32 4.30 28.08
N THR A 60 -9.38 4.09 28.86
CA THR A 60 -9.97 2.75 29.07
C THR A 60 -10.48 2.07 27.80
N GLY A 61 -10.69 2.81 26.71
CA GLY A 61 -11.08 2.27 25.40
C GLY A 61 -9.92 1.66 24.61
N ASP A 62 -8.67 1.88 25.04
CA ASP A 62 -7.48 1.23 24.48
C ASP A 62 -7.21 -0.15 25.10
N LEU A 63 -8.07 -0.60 26.02
CA LEU A 63 -8.01 -1.93 26.59
C LEU A 63 -9.00 -2.86 25.85
N PRO A 64 -8.57 -4.04 25.37
CA PRO A 64 -7.21 -4.59 25.46
C PRO A 64 -6.24 -4.05 24.40
N ASN A 65 -6.75 -3.40 23.36
CA ASN A 65 -5.97 -2.83 22.27
C ASN A 65 -6.54 -1.48 21.85
N THR A 66 -5.67 -0.55 21.47
CA THR A 66 -6.06 0.65 20.72
C THR A 66 -6.76 0.26 19.43
N VAL A 67 -7.83 0.98 19.09
CA VAL A 67 -8.68 0.68 17.94
C VAL A 67 -8.31 1.52 16.71
N GLN A 68 -8.29 0.88 15.55
CA GLN A 68 -7.99 1.53 14.26
C GLN A 68 -9.04 2.57 13.85
N THR A 69 -10.25 2.53 14.42
CA THR A 69 -11.33 3.48 14.11
C THR A 69 -11.03 4.90 14.59
N THR A 70 -10.19 5.07 15.62
CA THR A 70 -9.82 6.38 16.18
C THR A 70 -8.33 6.68 16.05
N ALA A 71 -7.47 5.66 16.08
CA ALA A 71 -6.03 5.81 15.83
C ALA A 71 -5.73 5.87 14.31
N GLN A 72 -6.08 7.00 13.69
CA GLN A 72 -5.92 7.22 12.24
C GLN A 72 -5.25 8.55 11.90
N SER A 73 -4.55 8.59 10.77
CA SER A 73 -3.96 9.80 10.17
C SER A 73 -3.81 9.57 8.66
N ALA A 74 -4.07 10.58 7.82
CA ALA A 74 -4.05 10.42 6.36
C ALA A 74 -3.69 11.72 5.63
N ILE A 75 -3.16 11.56 4.42
CA ILE A 75 -3.05 12.61 3.39
C ILE A 75 -3.77 12.15 2.12
N ILE A 76 -4.23 13.11 1.32
CA ILE A 76 -4.88 12.85 0.04
C ILE A 76 -4.20 13.71 -1.02
N PHE A 77 -3.69 13.09 -2.07
CA PHE A 77 -3.30 13.77 -3.29
C PHE A 77 -4.51 13.81 -4.23
N SER A 78 -5.03 15.01 -4.49
CA SER A 78 -6.13 15.19 -5.43
C SER A 78 -5.70 16.11 -6.59
N PRO A 79 -6.16 15.84 -7.82
CA PRO A 79 -5.90 16.72 -8.96
C PRO A 79 -6.41 18.15 -8.68
N HIS A 80 -5.55 19.14 -8.85
CA HIS A 80 -5.93 20.56 -8.76
C HIS A 80 -5.58 21.27 -10.07
N ASN A 81 -6.60 21.63 -10.87
CA ASN A 81 -6.45 22.18 -12.23
C ASN A 81 -5.58 21.33 -13.18
N TYR A 82 -5.41 20.05 -12.87
CA TYR A 82 -4.61 19.12 -13.67
C TYR A 82 -5.38 18.58 -14.88
N LEU A 83 -6.71 18.47 -14.76
CA LEU A 83 -7.61 17.93 -15.79
C LEU A 83 -8.65 18.97 -16.21
N LEU A 84 -9.20 18.83 -17.41
CA LEU A 84 -10.25 19.72 -17.95
C LEU A 84 -11.62 19.55 -17.25
N GLY A 85 -11.79 18.49 -16.47
CA GLY A 85 -13.02 18.21 -15.74
C GLY A 85 -12.84 17.03 -14.80
N ASP A 86 -13.90 16.68 -14.08
CA ASP A 86 -13.90 15.54 -13.17
C ASP A 86 -13.75 14.22 -13.95
N PRO A 87 -12.63 13.48 -13.76
CA PRO A 87 -12.41 12.20 -14.44
C PRO A 87 -13.39 11.12 -13.98
N SER A 88 -13.99 11.24 -12.79
CA SER A 88 -14.91 10.23 -12.26
C SER A 88 -16.14 10.03 -13.15
N ARG A 89 -16.54 11.07 -13.89
CA ARG A 89 -17.67 11.04 -14.85
C ARG A 89 -17.50 10.06 -16.01
N GLN A 90 -16.29 9.55 -16.24
CA GLN A 90 -16.04 8.53 -17.26
C GLN A 90 -16.39 7.12 -16.79
N THR A 91 -16.70 6.93 -15.50
CA THR A 91 -17.13 5.63 -14.97
C THR A 91 -18.48 5.21 -15.55
N LYS A 92 -18.64 3.91 -15.81
CA LYS A 92 -19.96 3.32 -16.12
C LYS A 92 -20.76 3.00 -14.86
N GLN A 93 -20.14 3.00 -13.68
CA GLN A 93 -20.78 2.70 -12.40
C GLN A 93 -21.55 3.91 -11.88
N MET A 94 -22.52 4.35 -12.68
CA MET A 94 -23.38 5.49 -12.38
C MET A 94 -24.80 5.22 -12.89
N ILE A 95 -25.77 5.93 -12.32
CA ILE A 95 -27.17 5.82 -12.71
C ILE A 95 -27.76 7.22 -12.86
N ARG A 96 -28.62 7.39 -13.86
CA ARG A 96 -29.48 8.57 -13.98
C ARG A 96 -30.93 8.10 -14.11
N LEU A 97 -31.80 8.64 -13.26
CA LEU A 97 -33.23 8.39 -13.30
C LEU A 97 -33.94 9.62 -13.85
N ASP A 98 -34.75 9.43 -14.89
CA ASP A 98 -35.72 10.42 -15.33
C ASP A 98 -37.05 10.09 -14.64
N TYR A 99 -37.72 11.10 -14.07
CA TYR A 99 -38.95 10.93 -13.30
C TYR A 99 -40.09 11.85 -13.76
N ASN A 100 -41.32 11.38 -13.60
CA ASN A 100 -42.57 12.10 -13.85
C ASN A 100 -43.50 11.96 -12.64
N SER A 101 -43.60 13.03 -11.85
CA SER A 101 -44.37 13.06 -10.59
C SER A 101 -45.89 13.00 -10.77
N SER A 102 -46.39 13.09 -12.01
CA SER A 102 -47.83 13.05 -12.31
C SER A 102 -48.28 11.69 -12.83
N ALA A 103 -47.38 10.70 -12.92
CA ALA A 103 -47.67 9.34 -13.35
C ALA A 103 -47.70 8.37 -12.16
N ASP A 104 -48.48 7.28 -12.28
CA ASP A 104 -48.54 6.21 -11.27
C ASP A 104 -47.18 5.52 -11.08
N ASN A 105 -46.38 5.42 -12.15
CA ASN A 105 -44.95 5.04 -12.08
C ASN A 105 -44.08 6.29 -12.18
N ILE A 106 -43.51 6.69 -11.04
CA ILE A 106 -42.74 7.94 -10.91
C ILE A 106 -41.45 7.91 -11.76
N VAL A 107 -40.79 6.76 -11.90
CA VAL A 107 -39.57 6.64 -12.73
C VAL A 107 -39.96 6.27 -14.16
N SER A 108 -39.64 7.14 -15.11
CA SER A 108 -39.93 6.91 -16.53
C SER A 108 -38.79 6.19 -17.25
N THR A 109 -37.52 6.46 -16.89
CA THR A 109 -36.35 5.81 -17.49
C THR A 109 -35.18 5.76 -16.51
N ALA A 110 -34.46 4.63 -16.51
CA ALA A 110 -33.22 4.45 -15.79
C ALA A 110 -32.05 4.23 -16.76
N HIS A 111 -31.12 5.18 -16.82
CA HIS A 111 -29.89 5.08 -17.61
C HIS A 111 -28.79 4.48 -16.74
N THR A 112 -28.30 3.31 -17.12
CA THR A 112 -27.24 2.57 -16.40
C THR A 112 -25.86 2.72 -17.05
N PHE A 113 -25.78 3.40 -18.20
CA PHE A 113 -24.53 3.67 -18.92
C PHE A 113 -23.66 2.42 -19.19
N GLY A 114 -24.30 1.24 -19.29
CA GLY A 114 -23.63 -0.04 -19.50
C GLY A 114 -23.03 -0.66 -18.22
N SER A 115 -23.44 -0.23 -17.03
CA SER A 115 -23.21 -0.99 -15.80
C SER A 115 -23.99 -2.30 -15.84
N HIS A 116 -23.35 -3.35 -15.33
CA HIS A 116 -23.92 -4.69 -15.23
C HIS A 116 -24.19 -5.01 -13.77
N GLN A 117 -25.43 -5.39 -13.48
CA GLN A 117 -25.76 -5.99 -12.19
C GLN A 117 -25.26 -7.43 -12.17
N ALA A 118 -24.54 -7.79 -11.12
CA ALA A 118 -24.12 -9.17 -10.91
C ALA A 118 -25.35 -10.07 -10.74
N SER A 119 -25.32 -11.24 -11.37
CA SER A 119 -26.32 -12.30 -11.17
C SER A 119 -25.62 -13.59 -10.76
N GLY A 120 -26.26 -14.35 -9.86
CA GLY A 120 -25.73 -15.61 -9.34
C GLY A 120 -25.74 -15.68 -7.82
N SER A 121 -25.24 -16.79 -7.28
CA SER A 121 -25.05 -17.01 -5.85
C SER A 121 -23.56 -17.06 -5.52
N ILE A 122 -23.20 -16.52 -4.35
CA ILE A 122 -21.85 -16.60 -3.79
C ILE A 122 -21.87 -17.61 -2.65
N ASN A 123 -20.91 -18.55 -2.66
CA ASN A 123 -20.69 -19.45 -1.54
C ASN A 123 -19.89 -18.72 -0.45
N LEU A 124 -20.58 -18.19 0.55
CA LEU A 124 -19.95 -17.45 1.66
C LEU A 124 -19.03 -18.33 2.51
N THR A 125 -19.29 -19.65 2.60
CA THR A 125 -18.42 -20.58 3.34
C THR A 125 -17.06 -20.74 2.67
N ALA A 126 -17.01 -20.69 1.34
CA ALA A 126 -15.75 -20.70 0.61
C ALA A 126 -14.95 -19.38 0.74
N LEU A 127 -15.59 -18.30 1.19
CA LEU A 127 -14.93 -17.02 1.48
C LEU A 127 -14.39 -16.94 2.92
N GLN A 128 -14.71 -17.91 3.77
CA GLN A 128 -14.21 -17.93 5.13
C GLN A 128 -12.72 -18.28 5.12
N THR A 129 -11.89 -17.38 5.63
CA THR A 129 -10.46 -17.62 5.82
C THR A 129 -10.24 -18.80 6.76
N ASP A 130 -9.42 -19.75 6.34
CA ASP A 130 -8.92 -20.79 7.23
C ASP A 130 -7.74 -20.25 8.05
N PHE A 131 -8.00 -19.86 9.29
CA PHE A 131 -6.97 -19.35 10.19
C PHE A 131 -5.95 -20.43 10.60
N TYR A 132 -6.29 -21.73 10.49
CA TYR A 132 -5.36 -22.81 10.79
C TYR A 132 -4.34 -23.05 9.68
N ALA A 133 -4.58 -22.47 8.50
CA ALA A 133 -3.61 -22.43 7.42
C ALA A 133 -2.52 -21.36 7.61
N TYR A 134 -2.61 -20.51 8.64
CA TYR A 134 -1.58 -19.50 8.92
C TYR A 134 -0.28 -20.18 9.37
N SER A 135 0.80 -19.86 8.67
CA SER A 135 2.04 -20.62 8.76
C SER A 135 3.21 -19.76 9.30
N GLY A 136 3.16 -18.44 9.07
CA GLY A 136 4.16 -17.48 9.54
C GLY A 136 5.29 -17.27 8.53
N ASP A 137 6.52 -17.09 9.02
CA ASP A 137 7.68 -16.76 8.20
C ASP A 137 8.39 -18.01 7.65
N VAL A 138 8.64 -17.98 6.34
CA VAL A 138 9.45 -18.98 5.63
C VAL A 138 10.92 -18.54 5.62
N ASN A 139 11.73 -19.15 6.47
CA ASN A 139 13.15 -18.80 6.61
C ASN A 139 14.03 -19.74 5.79
N VAL A 140 14.78 -19.17 4.85
CA VAL A 140 15.70 -19.91 3.97
C VAL A 140 17.10 -19.35 4.09
N ARG A 141 18.05 -20.22 4.43
CA ARG A 141 19.44 -19.83 4.59
C ARG A 141 20.03 -19.39 3.25
N LYS A 142 20.69 -18.23 3.24
CA LYS A 142 21.39 -17.69 2.07
C LYS A 142 22.90 -18.00 2.07
N PHE A 143 23.47 -18.34 3.24
CA PHE A 143 24.87 -18.76 3.34
C PHE A 143 25.10 -19.77 4.50
N PRO A 144 25.63 -20.99 4.22
CA PRO A 144 25.71 -21.61 2.89
C PRO A 144 24.33 -21.64 2.22
N TYR A 145 24.29 -21.51 0.90
CA TYR A 145 23.05 -21.42 0.15
C TYR A 145 22.34 -22.78 0.12
N THR A 146 21.27 -22.91 0.91
CA THR A 146 20.50 -24.16 1.03
C THR A 146 19.01 -23.86 0.80
N PRO A 147 18.61 -23.50 -0.43
CA PRO A 147 17.25 -23.04 -0.74
C PRO A 147 16.17 -24.09 -0.53
N LEU A 148 16.54 -25.37 -0.51
CA LEU A 148 15.66 -26.51 -0.30
C LEU A 148 15.58 -26.94 1.18
N GLU A 149 16.30 -26.24 2.05
CA GLU A 149 16.37 -26.54 3.48
C GLU A 149 15.94 -25.30 4.28
N PRO A 150 14.64 -24.98 4.29
CA PRO A 150 14.15 -23.98 5.21
C PRO A 150 14.29 -24.47 6.66
N TYR A 151 14.34 -23.54 7.60
CA TYR A 151 14.63 -23.86 9.01
C TYR A 151 13.70 -23.10 9.97
N ASN A 152 13.72 -23.47 11.25
CA ASN A 152 12.82 -22.97 12.31
C ASN A 152 11.34 -23.29 12.03
N GLN A 153 10.43 -22.31 12.24
CA GLN A 153 8.98 -22.51 12.14
C GLN A 153 8.50 -22.95 10.75
N THR A 154 9.35 -22.81 9.73
CA THR A 154 9.11 -23.21 8.35
C THR A 154 9.10 -24.73 8.13
N VAL A 155 9.73 -25.52 9.02
CA VAL A 155 9.81 -26.99 8.87
C VAL A 155 8.46 -27.66 9.12
N ALA A 156 7.57 -27.04 9.90
CA ALA A 156 6.21 -27.53 10.13
C ALA A 156 5.26 -27.28 8.95
N GLU A 157 5.66 -26.45 7.98
CA GLU A 157 4.80 -26.02 6.86
C GLU A 157 4.93 -26.92 5.63
N LEU A 158 6.12 -27.47 5.36
CA LEU A 158 6.36 -28.31 4.17
C LEU A 158 5.71 -29.69 4.26
N SER A 159 5.40 -30.20 5.45
CA SER A 159 4.69 -31.48 5.60
C SER A 159 3.20 -31.41 5.20
N ASN A 160 2.64 -30.21 5.06
CA ASN A 160 1.23 -29.98 4.76
C ASN A 160 0.99 -29.42 3.34
N LEU A 161 2.05 -29.18 2.55
CA LEU A 161 1.95 -28.65 1.19
C LEU A 161 2.06 -29.79 0.15
N SER A 162 1.14 -29.78 -0.82
CA SER A 162 1.20 -30.68 -1.98
C SER A 162 2.48 -30.42 -2.81
N PRO A 163 3.09 -31.44 -3.44
CA PRO A 163 4.38 -31.32 -4.16
C PRO A 163 4.41 -30.30 -5.31
N ALA A 164 3.26 -29.78 -5.74
CA ALA A 164 3.13 -28.96 -6.95
C ALA A 164 3.45 -27.46 -6.78
N THR A 165 3.65 -26.96 -5.56
CA THR A 165 3.86 -25.51 -5.32
C THR A 165 5.32 -25.06 -5.45
N ILE A 166 6.27 -25.99 -5.62
CA ILE A 166 7.70 -25.68 -5.78
C ILE A 166 8.08 -25.70 -7.27
N ALA A 167 7.53 -24.77 -8.06
CA ALA A 167 8.08 -24.47 -9.38
C ALA A 167 9.11 -23.35 -9.24
N LEU A 168 10.38 -23.73 -9.09
CA LEU A 168 11.50 -22.79 -9.13
C LEU A 168 11.64 -22.19 -10.54
N PRO A 169 11.87 -20.88 -10.69
CA PRO A 169 12.33 -20.34 -11.97
C PRO A 169 13.69 -20.96 -12.32
N THR A 170 13.79 -21.51 -13.53
CA THR A 170 15.05 -22.05 -14.04
C THR A 170 16.11 -20.96 -14.10
N PRO A 171 17.36 -21.21 -13.66
CA PRO A 171 18.43 -20.24 -13.80
C PRO A 171 18.66 -19.92 -15.29
N PRO A 172 18.97 -18.66 -15.65
CA PRO A 172 19.27 -18.30 -17.03
C PRO A 172 20.47 -19.10 -17.53
N SER A 173 20.35 -19.66 -18.73
CA SER A 173 21.42 -20.42 -19.39
C SER A 173 22.65 -19.54 -19.59
N SER A 174 23.76 -19.90 -18.97
CA SER A 174 25.08 -19.35 -19.26
C SER A 174 25.59 -19.88 -20.60
N THR A 175 25.08 -19.33 -21.69
CA THR A 175 25.74 -19.50 -23.00
C THR A 175 26.84 -18.45 -23.08
N PRO A 176 28.13 -18.82 -23.15
CA PRO A 176 29.17 -17.83 -23.39
C PRO A 176 29.03 -17.27 -24.81
N PRO A 177 29.31 -15.98 -25.05
CA PRO A 177 29.30 -15.43 -26.39
C PRO A 177 30.36 -16.15 -27.25
N SER A 178 29.95 -16.59 -28.44
CA SER A 178 30.89 -17.07 -29.46
C SER A 178 31.85 -15.95 -29.83
N THR A 179 33.14 -16.28 -29.83
CA THR A 179 34.26 -15.44 -30.28
C THR A 179 34.06 -14.85 -31.67
#